data_AF-B1Z5I8-F1
#
_entry.id   AF-B1Z5I8-F1
#
_cell.length_a   1.000
_cell.length_b   1.000
_cell.length_c   1.000
_cell.angle_alpha   90.00
_cell.angle_beta   90.00
_cell.angle_gamma   90.00
#
_symmetry.space_group_name_H-M   'P 1'
#
loop_
_entity.id
_entity.type
_entity.pdbx_description
1 polymer ?
#
loop_
_entity_poly.entity_id
_entity_poly.type
_entity_poly.pdbx_seq_one_letter_code
_entity_poly.pdbx_strand_id
1 'polypeptide(L)'
;MTTLTGRCSPAWIRALLSQAWVGSLVRLALVSAFLIGGVNKAMHFGDAVAEQAHFGLHPPALWAALAIAVEIGGSLCVVFRRFTWLGAGSLGMLTFVAMVVANDFWNRSGAEHFMALNSFFEHLGLIAALVLVTIVGDIQRGKGDGNP
;
A
#
# COMPACT_ATOMS: atom_id res chain seq x y z
N MET A 1 14.16 -30.23 28.16
CA MET A 1 13.93 -29.69 26.80
C MET A 1 14.05 -28.18 26.87
N THR A 2 15.22 -27.66 26.50
CA THR A 2 15.56 -26.23 26.58
C THR A 2 15.05 -25.55 25.32
N THR A 3 14.01 -24.73 25.43
CA THR A 3 13.49 -23.93 24.31
C THR A 3 14.52 -22.86 23.94
N LEU A 4 15.36 -23.16 22.94
CA LEU A 4 16.16 -22.18 22.22
C LEU A 4 15.20 -21.28 21.42
N THR A 5 14.65 -20.25 22.08
CA THR A 5 14.08 -19.11 21.38
C THR A 5 15.23 -18.31 20.80
N GLY A 6 15.71 -18.73 19.63
CA GLY A 6 16.68 -17.99 18.83
C GLY A 6 16.13 -16.60 18.52
N ARG A 7 16.56 -15.61 19.29
CA ARG A 7 16.19 -14.20 19.10
C ARG A 7 17.15 -13.62 18.06
N CYS A 8 16.75 -13.60 16.79
CA CYS A 8 17.58 -13.18 15.66
C CYS A 8 17.80 -11.65 15.53
N SER A 9 17.33 -10.84 16.48
CA SER A 9 17.41 -9.36 16.37
C SER A 9 18.36 -8.78 17.43
N PRO A 10 19.38 -8.00 17.03
CA PRO A 10 20.23 -7.24 17.95
C PRO A 10 19.41 -6.35 18.91
N ALA A 11 19.83 -6.26 20.17
CA ALA A 11 19.08 -5.57 21.23
C ALA A 11 18.81 -4.09 20.92
N TRP A 12 19.73 -3.41 20.23
CA TRP A 12 19.60 -2.01 19.84
C TRP A 12 18.52 -1.78 18.78
N ILE A 13 18.39 -2.69 17.80
CA ILE A 13 17.33 -2.65 16.79
C ILE A 13 15.96 -2.82 17.45
N ARG A 14 15.88 -3.67 18.48
CA ARG A 14 14.63 -3.87 19.23
C ARG A 14 14.26 -2.66 20.07
N ALA A 15 15.23 -2.00 20.69
CA ALA A 15 15.00 -0.75 21.41
C ALA A 15 14.43 0.32 20.46
N LEU A 16 15.02 0.48 19.28
CA LEU A 16 14.53 1.41 18.26
C LEU A 16 13.13 1.03 17.75
N LEU A 17 12.90 -0.24 17.38
CA LEU A 17 11.60 -0.73 16.90
C LEU A 17 10.50 -0.74 17.96
N SER A 18 10.86 -0.77 19.26
CA SER A 18 9.88 -0.79 20.36
C SER A 18 9.17 0.55 20.58
N GLN A 19 9.64 1.63 19.94
CA GLN A 19 9.10 2.95 20.19
C GLN A 19 7.83 3.23 19.37
N ALA A 20 6.79 3.72 20.04
CA ALA A 20 5.47 3.94 19.45
C ALA A 20 5.47 4.91 18.25
N TRP A 21 6.42 5.86 18.21
CA TRP A 21 6.57 6.78 17.08
C TRP A 21 7.09 6.09 15.81
N VAL A 22 7.97 5.09 15.95
CA VAL A 22 8.54 4.35 14.79
C VAL A 22 7.43 3.61 14.06
N GLY A 23 6.50 2.97 14.78
CA GLY A 23 5.35 2.31 14.16
C GLY A 23 4.43 3.26 13.40
N SER A 24 4.28 4.50 13.88
CA SER A 24 3.49 5.53 13.19
C SER A 24 4.22 6.07 11.96
N LEU A 25 5.53 6.27 12.07
CA LEU A 25 6.38 6.80 11.00
C LEU A 25 6.53 5.79 9.85
N VAL A 26 6.70 4.50 10.14
CA VAL A 26 6.74 3.44 9.12
C VAL A 26 5.42 3.34 8.36
N ARG A 27 4.28 3.47 9.05
CA ARG A 27 2.96 3.51 8.39
C ARG A 27 2.81 4.73 7.51
N LEU A 28 3.21 5.90 8.01
CA LEU A 28 3.17 7.13 7.24
C LEU A 28 4.07 7.03 5.99
N ALA A 29 5.28 6.50 6.12
CA ALA A 29 6.18 6.26 5.01
C ALA A 29 5.57 5.29 3.99
N LEU A 30 4.94 4.21 4.46
CA LEU A 30 4.27 3.22 3.60
C LEU A 30 3.09 3.82 2.82
N VAL A 31 2.32 4.72 3.43
CA VAL A 31 1.19 5.39 2.74
C VAL A 31 1.58 6.66 1.99
N SER A 32 2.80 7.16 2.17
CA SER A 32 3.23 8.46 1.63
C SER A 32 3.12 8.53 0.12
N ALA A 33 3.51 7.47 -0.58
CA ALA A 33 3.40 7.36 -2.04
C ALA A 33 1.94 7.50 -2.51
N PHE A 34 1.00 6.86 -1.81
CA PHE A 34 -0.43 6.93 -2.10
C PHE A 34 -1.03 8.30 -1.76
N LEU A 35 -0.64 8.91 -0.64
CA LEU A 35 -1.06 10.26 -0.28
C LEU A 35 -0.60 11.30 -1.31
N ILE A 36 0.67 11.24 -1.69
CA ILE A 36 1.24 12.17 -2.68
C ILE A 36 0.57 11.96 -4.04
N GLY A 37 0.40 10.70 -4.46
CA GLY A 37 -0.30 10.35 -5.71
C GLY A 37 -1.75 10.85 -5.72
N GLY A 38 -2.49 10.60 -4.64
CA GLY A 38 -3.90 11.00 -4.52
C GLY A 38 -4.08 12.51 -4.45
N VAL A 39 -3.24 13.22 -3.70
CA VAL A 39 -3.26 14.69 -3.64
C VAL A 39 -2.88 15.29 -5.00
N ASN A 40 -1.87 14.75 -5.67
CA ASN A 40 -1.49 15.21 -7.00
C ASN A 40 -2.64 15.02 -8.01
N LYS A 41 -3.29 13.84 -8.01
CA LYS A 41 -4.47 13.58 -8.85
C LYS A 41 -5.67 14.46 -8.48
N ALA A 42 -5.84 14.82 -7.21
CA ALA A 42 -6.89 15.73 -6.77
C ALA A 42 -6.66 17.17 -7.26
N MET A 43 -5.40 17.64 -7.22
CA MET A 43 -5.02 18.96 -7.72
C MET A 43 -5.06 19.04 -9.25
N HIS A 44 -4.70 17.92 -9.91
CA HIS A 44 -4.63 17.77 -11.36
C HIS A 44 -5.71 16.81 -11.89
N PHE A 45 -6.96 17.03 -11.48
CA PHE A 45 -8.05 16.11 -11.82
C PHE A 45 -8.24 15.94 -13.34
N GLY A 46 -8.03 17.00 -14.12
CA GLY A 46 -8.11 16.95 -15.58
C GLY A 46 -7.07 15.98 -16.18
N ASP A 47 -5.84 16.00 -15.68
CA ASP A 47 -4.77 15.11 -16.13
C ASP A 47 -5.06 13.66 -15.72
N ALA A 48 -5.58 13.45 -14.50
CA ALA A 48 -6.01 12.13 -14.05
C ALA A 48 -7.14 11.55 -14.92
N VAL A 49 -8.12 12.37 -15.32
CA VAL A 49 -9.20 11.95 -16.24
C VAL A 49 -8.63 11.60 -17.62
N ALA A 50 -7.70 12.40 -18.14
CA ALA A 50 -7.05 12.14 -19.42
C ALA A 50 -6.24 10.84 -19.41
N GLU A 51 -5.56 10.54 -18.30
CA GLU A 51 -4.82 9.29 -18.09
C GLU A 51 -5.77 8.09 -18.08
N GLN A 52 -6.90 8.15 -17.35
CA GLN A 52 -7.90 7.08 -17.36
C GLN A 52 -8.54 6.89 -18.74
N ALA A 53 -8.75 7.99 -19.48
CA ALA A 53 -9.25 7.93 -20.85
C ALA A 53 -8.23 7.28 -21.80
N HIS A 54 -6.94 7.54 -21.60
CA HIS A 54 -5.86 6.89 -22.36
C HIS A 54 -5.84 5.37 -22.12
N PHE A 55 -6.15 4.93 -20.91
CA PHE A 55 -6.32 3.51 -20.57
C PHE A 55 -7.65 2.90 -21.06
N GLY A 56 -8.51 3.67 -21.73
CA GLY A 56 -9.79 3.18 -22.26
C GLY A 56 -10.86 2.93 -21.18
N LEU A 57 -10.67 3.47 -19.97
CA LEU A 57 -11.63 3.30 -18.88
C LEU A 57 -12.79 4.28 -19.03
N HIS A 58 -14.00 3.75 -19.26
CA HIS A 58 -15.23 4.54 -19.34
C HIS A 58 -16.14 4.25 -18.13
N PRO A 59 -16.66 5.26 -17.41
CA PRO A 59 -16.39 6.71 -17.55
C PRO A 59 -15.05 7.12 -16.88
N PRO A 60 -14.17 7.89 -17.55
CA PRO A 60 -12.82 8.16 -17.04
C PRO A 60 -12.81 9.01 -15.77
N ALA A 61 -13.75 9.94 -15.65
CA ALA A 61 -13.89 10.76 -14.44
C ALA A 61 -14.32 9.96 -13.21
N LEU A 62 -15.10 8.88 -13.39
CA LEU A 62 -15.52 8.03 -12.28
C LEU A 62 -14.33 7.21 -11.77
N TRP A 63 -13.53 6.64 -12.66
CA TRP A 63 -12.32 5.91 -12.31
C TRP A 63 -11.26 6.80 -11.65
N ALA A 64 -11.04 8.02 -12.18
CA ALA A 64 -10.13 8.99 -11.58
C ALA A 64 -10.59 9.39 -10.16
N ALA A 65 -11.88 9.69 -9.98
CA ALA A 65 -12.44 10.03 -8.67
C ALA A 65 -12.34 8.86 -7.67
N LEU A 66 -12.62 7.63 -8.13
CA LEU A 66 -12.50 6.42 -7.32
C LEU A 66 -11.04 6.19 -6.90
N ALA A 67 -10.09 6.42 -7.81
CA ALA A 67 -8.67 6.30 -7.49
C ALA A 67 -8.22 7.29 -6.42
N ILE A 68 -8.59 8.56 -6.56
CA ILE A 68 -8.31 9.60 -5.56
C ILE A 68 -8.95 9.25 -4.21
N ALA A 69 -10.22 8.82 -4.21
CA ALA A 69 -10.94 8.47 -3.00
C ALA A 69 -10.29 7.29 -2.26
N VAL A 70 -9.81 6.28 -2.98
CA VAL A 70 -9.13 5.12 -2.40
C VAL A 70 -7.70 5.47 -1.95
N GLU A 71 -6.95 6.23 -2.74
CA GLU A 71 -5.59 6.65 -2.39
C GLU A 71 -5.58 7.52 -1.12
N ILE A 72 -6.46 8.52 -1.05
CA ILE A 72 -6.57 9.42 0.11
C ILE A 72 -7.27 8.71 1.29
N GLY A 73 -8.44 8.13 1.04
CA GLY A 73 -9.26 7.50 2.08
C GLY A 73 -8.61 6.24 2.67
N GLY A 74 -7.98 5.41 1.84
CA GLY A 74 -7.23 4.24 2.27
C GLY A 74 -6.00 4.63 3.10
N SER A 75 -5.26 5.66 2.68
CA SER A 75 -4.10 6.16 3.42
C SER A 75 -4.48 6.71 4.79
N LEU A 76 -5.56 7.49 4.87
CA LEU A 76 -6.10 7.98 6.14
C LEU A 76 -6.51 6.82 7.05
N CYS A 77 -7.20 5.80 6.52
CA CYS A 77 -7.57 4.60 7.29
C CYS A 77 -6.35 3.88 7.90
N VAL A 78 -5.26 3.76 7.14
CA VAL A 78 -4.02 3.13 7.58
C VAL A 78 -3.30 3.98 8.65
N VAL A 79 -3.23 5.30 8.46
CA VAL A 79 -2.59 6.24 9.41
C VAL A 79 -3.35 6.29 10.73
N PHE A 80 -4.68 6.43 10.69
CA PHE A 80 -5.52 6.52 11.90
C PHE A 80 -5.74 5.18 12.61
N ARG A 81 -5.16 4.08 12.10
CA ARG A 81 -5.40 2.69 12.59
C ARG A 81 -6.89 2.31 12.62
N ARG A 82 -7.74 3.00 11.87
CA ARG A 82 -9.20 2.78 11.89
C ARG A 82 -9.59 2.16 10.56
N PHE A 83 -10.11 0.93 10.62
CA PHE A 83 -10.42 0.13 9.44
C PHE A 83 -9.19 -0.11 8.53
N THR A 84 -8.02 -0.36 9.12
CA THR A 84 -6.77 -0.62 8.39
C THR A 84 -6.90 -1.76 7.38
N TRP A 85 -7.72 -2.77 7.67
CA TRP A 85 -8.02 -3.87 6.75
C TRP A 85 -8.74 -3.39 5.48
N LEU A 86 -9.74 -2.51 5.60
CA LEU A 86 -10.41 -1.90 4.45
C LEU A 86 -9.47 -0.94 3.71
N GLY A 87 -8.68 -0.14 4.43
CA GLY A 87 -7.72 0.78 3.82
C GLY A 87 -6.65 0.05 3.01
N ALA A 88 -5.94 -0.90 3.62
CA ALA A 88 -4.92 -1.69 2.95
C ALA A 88 -5.50 -2.58 1.85
N GLY A 89 -6.69 -3.14 2.04
CA GLY A 89 -7.37 -3.95 1.03
C GLY A 89 -7.78 -3.14 -0.19
N SER A 90 -8.37 -1.95 0.01
CA SER A 90 -8.77 -1.06 -1.09
C SER A 90 -7.55 -0.48 -1.82
N LEU A 91 -6.52 -0.02 -1.10
CA LEU A 91 -5.24 0.39 -1.68
C LEU A 91 -4.58 -0.74 -2.47
N GLY A 92 -4.55 -1.95 -1.89
CA GLY A 92 -3.99 -3.13 -2.54
C GLY A 92 -4.72 -3.51 -3.81
N MET A 93 -6.06 -3.56 -3.76
CA MET A 93 -6.89 -3.87 -4.92
C MET A 93 -6.75 -2.81 -6.01
N LEU A 94 -6.75 -1.53 -5.65
CA LEU A 94 -6.54 -0.45 -6.60
C LEU A 94 -5.18 -0.54 -7.27
N THR A 95 -4.12 -0.77 -6.49
CA THR A 95 -2.76 -0.92 -7.01
C THR A 95 -2.68 -2.10 -7.97
N PHE A 96 -3.29 -3.23 -7.61
CA PHE A 96 -3.35 -4.42 -8.46
C PHE A 96 -4.08 -4.15 -9.78
N VAL A 97 -5.24 -3.51 -9.73
CA VAL A 97 -6.00 -3.15 -10.94
C VAL A 97 -5.21 -2.17 -11.80
N ALA A 98 -4.68 -1.09 -11.22
CA ALA A 98 -3.88 -0.10 -11.92
C ALA A 98 -2.67 -0.73 -12.60
N MET A 99 -2.02 -1.66 -11.92
CA MET A 99 -0.86 -2.37 -12.43
C MET A 99 -1.21 -3.34 -13.57
N VAL A 100 -2.33 -4.06 -13.51
CA VAL A 100 -2.80 -4.93 -14.60
C VAL A 100 -3.20 -4.10 -15.82
N VAL A 101 -3.80 -2.93 -15.62
CA VAL A 101 -4.22 -2.03 -16.70
C VAL A 101 -3.02 -1.27 -17.30
N ALA A 102 -2.08 -0.80 -16.47
CA ALA A 102 -0.98 0.05 -16.91
C ALA A 102 0.26 -0.74 -17.37
N ASN A 103 0.59 -1.87 -16.72
CA ASN A 103 1.67 -2.74 -17.18
C ASN A 103 1.08 -3.78 -18.14
N ASP A 104 0.83 -3.37 -19.38
CA ASP A 104 0.52 -4.27 -20.50
C ASP A 104 1.77 -5.07 -20.91
N PHE A 105 2.35 -5.80 -19.96
CA PHE A 105 3.56 -6.57 -20.18
C PHE A 105 3.31 -7.74 -21.12
N TRP A 106 2.06 -8.22 -21.21
CA TRP A 106 1.65 -9.27 -22.15
C TRP A 106 1.79 -8.85 -23.62
N ASN A 107 1.75 -7.56 -23.90
CA ASN A 107 1.82 -7.03 -25.27
C ASN A 107 3.19 -6.39 -25.60
N ARG A 108 4.11 -6.31 -24.63
CA ARG A 108 5.45 -5.73 -24.78
C ARG A 108 6.49 -6.84 -24.94
N SER A 109 7.41 -6.70 -25.89
CA SER A 109 8.52 -7.65 -26.14
C SER A 109 9.89 -6.96 -26.02
N GLY A 110 10.91 -7.69 -25.58
CA GLY A 110 12.28 -7.17 -25.40
C GLY A 110 12.55 -6.53 -24.03
N ALA A 111 13.41 -5.52 -23.97
CA ALA A 111 13.84 -4.86 -22.73
C ALA A 111 12.69 -4.16 -21.96
N GLU A 112 11.70 -3.65 -22.70
CA GLU A 112 10.49 -3.03 -22.17
C GLU A 112 9.64 -4.00 -21.34
N HIS A 113 9.64 -5.29 -21.69
CA HIS A 113 8.94 -6.34 -20.94
C HIS A 113 9.56 -6.53 -19.55
N PHE A 114 10.90 -6.55 -19.47
CA PHE A 114 11.61 -6.72 -18.20
C PHE A 114 11.44 -5.50 -17.28
N MET A 115 11.43 -4.28 -17.85
CA MET A 115 11.14 -3.06 -17.08
C MET A 115 9.71 -3.05 -16.52
N ALA A 116 8.72 -3.43 -17.34
CA ALA A 116 7.33 -3.53 -16.90
C ALA A 116 7.14 -4.61 -15.82
N LEU A 117 7.80 -5.77 -15.96
CA LEU A 117 7.82 -6.82 -14.95
C LEU A 117 8.48 -6.38 -13.63
N ASN A 118 9.58 -5.66 -13.70
CA ASN A 118 10.26 -5.17 -12.50
C ASN A 118 9.38 -4.14 -11.76
N SER A 119 8.80 -3.20 -12.50
CA SER A 119 7.81 -2.25 -11.94
C SER A 119 6.61 -2.99 -11.35
N PHE A 120 6.14 -4.05 -12.01
CA PHE A 120 5.10 -4.91 -11.47
C PHE A 120 5.54 -5.47 -10.09
N PHE A 121 6.64 -6.21 -10.02
CA PHE A 121 7.05 -6.81 -8.74
C PHE A 121 7.33 -5.79 -7.62
N GLU A 122 7.77 -4.57 -7.96
CA GLU A 122 7.92 -3.47 -7.00
C GLU A 122 6.59 -3.07 -6.37
N HIS A 123 5.56 -2.84 -7.19
CA HIS A 123 4.23 -2.50 -6.70
C HIS A 123 3.58 -3.68 -5.96
N LEU A 124 3.82 -4.92 -6.40
CA LEU A 124 3.34 -6.11 -5.70
C LEU A 124 3.97 -6.23 -4.30
N GLY A 125 5.26 -5.90 -4.18
CA GLY A 125 5.95 -5.80 -2.91
C GLY A 125 5.33 -4.76 -1.97
N LEU A 126 4.92 -3.60 -2.49
CA LEU A 126 4.20 -2.58 -1.71
C LEU A 126 2.83 -3.07 -1.22
N ILE A 127 2.08 -3.78 -2.07
CA ILE A 127 0.81 -4.41 -1.67
C ILE A 127 1.06 -5.43 -0.54
N ALA A 128 2.06 -6.29 -0.69
CA ALA A 128 2.42 -7.27 0.33
C ALA A 128 2.84 -6.60 1.65
N ALA A 129 3.56 -5.47 1.59
CA ALA A 129 3.92 -4.69 2.77
C ALA A 129 2.68 -4.08 3.46
N LEU A 130 1.70 -3.57 2.70
CA LEU A 130 0.42 -3.09 3.25
C LEU A 130 -0.34 -4.21 3.96
N VAL A 131 -0.43 -5.39 3.34
CA VAL A 131 -1.06 -6.58 3.94
C VAL A 131 -0.32 -7.01 5.21
N LEU A 132 1.00 -7.07 5.18
CA LEU A 132 1.80 -7.42 6.35
C LEU A 132 1.62 -6.42 7.50
N VAL A 133 1.54 -5.12 7.21
CA VAL A 133 1.25 -4.08 8.22
C VAL A 133 -0.13 -4.28 8.85
N THR A 134 -1.14 -4.69 8.06
CA THR A 134 -2.45 -5.02 8.63
C THR A 134 -2.42 -6.26 9.52
N ILE A 135 -1.75 -7.33 9.09
CA ILE A 135 -1.61 -8.56 9.88
C ILE A 135 -0.91 -8.26 11.21
N VAL A 136 0.21 -7.55 11.18
CA VAL A 136 0.95 -7.17 12.39
C VAL A 136 0.11 -6.25 13.29
N GLY A 137 -0.66 -5.33 12.70
CA GLY A 137 -1.56 -4.45 13.42
C GLY A 137 -2.70 -5.19 14.15
N ASP A 138 -3.23 -6.24 13.53
CA ASP A 138 -4.32 -7.07 14.07
C ASP A 138 -3.82 -7.98 15.20
N ILE A 139 -2.65 -8.62 15.02
CA ILE A 139 -1.99 -9.41 16.07
C ILE A 139 -1.70 -8.56 17.31
N GLN A 140 -1.33 -7.30 17.15
CA GLN A 140 -1.10 -6.38 18.28
C GLN A 140 -2.39 -5.96 19.00
N ARG A 141 -3.55 -5.95 18.31
CA ARG A 141 -4.85 -5.68 18.94
C ARG A 141 -5.34 -6.87 19.76
N GLY A 142 -5.26 -8.09 19.20
CA GLY A 142 -5.66 -9.30 19.91
C GLY A 142 -4.86 -9.58 21.19
N LYS A 143 -3.67 -9.00 21.32
CA LYS A 143 -2.83 -9.10 22.53
C LYS A 143 -3.23 -8.13 23.64
N GLY A 144 -4.06 -7.12 23.34
CA GLY A 144 -4.63 -6.17 24.30
C GLY A 144 -5.98 -6.64 24.87
N ASP A 145 -6.73 -7.44 24.12
CA ASP A 145 -8.05 -7.96 24.51
C ASP A 145 -7.98 -9.28 25.30
N GLY A 146 -6.76 -9.79 25.52
CA GLY A 146 -6.47 -11.05 26.22
C GLY A 146 -5.77 -10.87 27.56
N ASN A 147 -6.27 -9.99 28.44
CA ASN A 147 -5.94 -10.04 29.87
C ASN A 147 -7.21 -10.44 30.64
N PRO A 148 -7.14 -11.43 31.55
CA PRO A 148 -8.29 -12.16 32.11
C PRO A 148 -9.22 -11.30 32.98
#